data_AF-A0A2S5KUC0-F1
#
_entry.id   AF-A0A2S5KUC0-F1
#
_cell.length_a   1.000
_cell.length_b   1.000
_cell.length_c   1.000
_cell.angle_alpha   90.00
_cell.angle_beta   90.00
_cell.angle_gamma   90.00
#
_symmetry.space_group_name_H-M   'P 1'
#
loop_
_entity.id
_entity.type
_entity.pdbx_description
1 polymer ?
#
loop_
_entity_poly.entity_id
_entity_poly.type
_entity_poly.pdbx_seq_one_letter_code
_entity_poly.pdbx_strand_id
1 'polypeptide(L)' 'MSIKSINVRNQFRGVVREIISDTVLSEVEVETPGGIVTSVITTRSVKELGLTVGSPVVAFVKSTEVSIGLLE' A
#
# COMPACT_ATOMS: atom_id res chain seq x y z
N MET A 1 2.19 6.27 -15.50
CA MET A 1 3.04 6.06 -14.30
C MET A 1 4.04 4.96 -14.62
N SER A 2 5.34 5.18 -14.45
CA SER A 2 6.34 4.14 -14.72
C SER A 2 7.22 3.87 -13.49
N ILE A 3 7.14 2.65 -12.99
CA ILE A 3 8.17 2.06 -12.13
C ILE A 3 9.20 1.42 -13.05
N LYS A 4 10.46 1.86 -13.00
CA LYS A 4 11.52 1.39 -13.91
C LYS A 4 11.92 -0.06 -13.65
N SER A 5 12.06 -0.45 -12.39
CA SER A 5 12.29 -1.83 -11.95
C SER A 5 12.01 -1.95 -10.46
N ILE A 6 11.47 -3.09 -10.02
CA ILE A 6 11.24 -3.39 -8.60
C ILE A 6 11.28 -4.90 -8.36
N ASN A 7 11.97 -5.36 -7.31
CA ASN A 7 12.06 -6.77 -6.94
C ASN A 7 11.00 -7.12 -5.88
N VAL A 8 9.73 -7.04 -6.27
CA VAL A 8 8.58 -7.42 -5.44
C VAL A 8 7.60 -8.23 -6.29
N ARG A 9 7.21 -9.43 -5.83
CA ARG A 9 6.33 -10.33 -6.59
C ARG A 9 4.85 -10.00 -6.45
N ASN A 10 4.43 -9.54 -5.27
CA ASN A 10 3.03 -9.22 -5.01
C ASN A 10 2.81 -7.72 -5.24
N GLN A 11 2.07 -7.39 -6.30
CA GLN A 11 1.82 -6.01 -6.72
C GLN A 11 0.33 -5.82 -6.95
N PHE A 12 -0.28 -4.86 -6.25
CA PHE A 12 -1.70 -4.60 -6.31
C PHE A 12 -1.94 -3.17 -6.78
N ARG A 13 -2.47 -3.00 -7.99
CA ARG A 13 -2.84 -1.70 -8.54
C ARG A 13 -4.15 -1.24 -7.92
N GLY A 14 -4.21 0.02 -7.52
CA GLY A 14 -5.40 0.56 -6.89
C GLY A 14 -5.37 2.08 -6.75
N VAL A 15 -6.32 2.58 -5.99
CA VAL A 15 -6.43 3.99 -5.61
C VAL A 15 -6.42 4.11 -4.10
N VAL A 16 -5.78 5.15 -3.57
CA VAL A 16 -5.83 5.43 -2.13
C VAL A 16 -7.27 5.78 -1.77
N ARG A 17 -7.88 4.98 -0.89
CA ARG A 17 -9.25 5.17 -0.42
C ARG A 17 -9.26 6.04 0.84
N GLU A 18 -8.36 5.76 1.77
CA GLU A 18 -8.30 6.43 3.07
C GLU A 18 -6.85 6.53 3.55
N ILE A 19 -6.57 7.59 4.31
CA ILE A 19 -5.30 7.78 5.02
C ILE A 19 -5.64 8.21 6.45
N ILE A 20 -5.24 7.41 7.43
CA ILE A 20 -5.33 7.74 8.86
C ILE A 20 -3.91 8.01 9.35
N SER A 21 -3.61 9.28 9.68
CA SER A 21 -2.26 9.69 10.09
C SER A 21 -2.16 9.95 11.58
N ASP A 22 -1.12 9.39 12.20
CA ASP A 22 -0.62 9.76 13.53
C ASP A 22 0.76 10.46 13.40
N THR A 23 1.41 10.72 14.52
CA THR A 23 2.67 11.46 14.63
C THR A 23 3.82 10.74 13.92
N VAL A 24 3.87 9.41 14.02
CA VAL A 24 4.99 8.60 13.48
C VAL A 24 4.54 7.72 12.32
N LEU A 25 3.39 7.05 12.46
CA LEU A 25 2.87 6.10 11.49
C LEU A 25 1.54 6.60 10.91
N SER A 26 1.28 6.19 9.69
CA SER A 26 0.01 6.38 9.00
C SER A 26 -0.45 5.06 8.43
N GLU A 27 -1.74 4.79 8.59
CA GLU A 27 -2.44 3.74 7.87
C GLU A 27 -2.91 4.30 6.52
N VAL A 28 -2.71 3.53 5.46
CA VAL A 28 -3.12 3.85 4.10
C VAL A 28 -3.90 2.67 3.56
N GLU A 29 -5.18 2.88 3.27
CA GLU A 29 -6.01 1.90 2.59
C GLU A 29 -5.97 2.12 1.08
N VAL A 30 -5.65 1.07 0.33
CA VAL A 30 -5.66 1.06 -1.13
C VAL A 30 -6.80 0.17 -1.60
N GLU A 31 -7.77 0.75 -2.31
CA GLU A 31 -8.83 0.00 -2.97
C GLU A 31 -8.30 -0.61 -4.26
N THR A 32 -8.40 -1.93 -4.38
CA THR A 32 -7.94 -2.71 -5.53
C THR A 32 -9.08 -3.60 -6.05
N PRO A 33 -8.99 -4.17 -7.27
CA PRO A 33 -10.01 -5.10 -7.76
C PRO A 33 -10.20 -6.36 -6.90
N GLY A 34 -9.20 -6.71 -6.08
CA GLY A 34 -9.24 -7.86 -5.17
C GLY A 34 -9.68 -7.51 -3.74
N GLY A 35 -10.08 -6.27 -3.48
CA GLY A 35 -10.42 -5.76 -2.16
C GLY A 35 -9.43 -4.70 -1.65
N ILE A 36 -9.52 -4.41 -0.36
CA ILE A 36 -8.71 -3.39 0.31
C ILE A 36 -7.35 -3.99 0.69
N VAL A 37 -6.27 -3.31 0.30
CA VAL A 37 -4.92 -3.57 0.78
C VAL A 37 -4.52 -2.45 1.75
N THR A 38 -4.33 -2.81 3.02
CA THR A 38 -3.90 -1.86 4.06
C THR A 38 -2.38 -1.86 4.19
N SER A 39 -1.79 -0.67 4.23
CA SER A 39 -0.36 -0.47 4.47
C SER A 39 -0.17 0.46 5.66
N VAL A 40 0.80 0.14 6.52
CA VAL A 40 1.24 1.05 7.58
C VAL A 40 2.63 1.53 7.21
N ILE A 41 2.76 2.83 6.96
CA ILE A 41 4.04 3.48 6.61
C ILE A 41 4.28 4.68 7.51
N THR A 42 5.47 5.27 7.47
CA THR A 42 5.72 6.47 8.26
C THR A 42 4.87 7.64 7.75
N THR A 43 4.39 8.48 8.66
CA THR A 43 3.69 9.73 8.29
C THR A 43 4.57 10.64 7.44
N ARG A 44 5.89 10.56 7.61
CA ARG A 44 6.85 11.25 6.73
C ARG A 44 6.75 10.74 5.29
N SER A 45 6.71 9.42 5.08
CA SER A 45 6.59 8.81 3.75
C SER A 45 5.30 9.22 3.04
N VAL A 46 4.16 9.29 3.75
CA VAL A 46 2.89 9.82 3.18
C VAL A 46 3.09 11.22 2.62
N LYS A 47 3.73 12.10 3.41
CA LYS A 47 3.99 13.50 3.02
C LYS A 47 5.00 13.61 1.87
N GLU A 48 6.11 12.89 1.93
CA GLU A 48 7.16 12.90 0.89
C GLU A 48 6.66 12.36 -0.45
N LEU A 49 5.79 11.35 -0.43
CA LEU A 49 5.17 10.79 -1.62
C LEU A 49 4.00 11.64 -2.15
N GLY A 50 3.54 12.63 -1.37
CA GLY A 50 2.37 13.44 -1.72
C GLY A 50 1.08 12.61 -1.80
N LEU A 51 0.97 11.53 -1.02
CA LEU A 51 -0.20 10.66 -1.05
C LEU A 51 -1.44 11.41 -0.57
N THR A 52 -2.51 11.29 -1.35
CA THR A 52 -3.83 11.85 -1.06
C THR A 52 -4.89 10.81 -1.40
N VAL A 53 -6.06 10.89 -0.76
CA VAL A 53 -7.23 10.10 -1.18
C VAL A 53 -7.52 10.35 -2.67
N GLY A 54 -7.73 9.28 -3.42
CA GLY A 54 -7.87 9.27 -4.88
C GLY A 54 -6.56 9.10 -5.65
N SER A 55 -5.41 9.11 -4.98
CA SER A 55 -4.11 8.90 -5.66
C SER A 55 -4.03 7.50 -6.28
N PRO A 56 -3.71 7.38 -7.58
CA PRO A 56 -3.45 6.07 -8.17
C PRO A 56 -2.09 5.53 -7.70
N VAL A 57 -2.07 4.31 -7.19
CA VAL A 57 -0.88 3.70 -6.58
C VAL A 57 -0.73 2.23 -6.97
N VAL A 58 0.44 1.69 -6.71
CA VAL A 58 0.68 0.24 -6.69
C VAL A 58 1.17 -0.12 -5.29
N ALA A 59 0.38 -0.92 -4.57
CA ALA A 59 0.80 -1.48 -3.29
C ALA A 59 1.72 -2.67 -3.53
N PHE A 60 2.84 -2.71 -2.82
CA PHE A 60 3.88 -3.73 -2.95
C PHE A 60 4.00 -4.51 -1.65
N VAL A 61 3.96 -5.84 -1.73
CA VAL A 61 4.21 -6.72 -0.57
C VAL A 61 5.33 -7.68 -0.91
N LYS A 62 6.45 -7.61 -0.18
CA LYS A 62 7.60 -8.47 -0.43
C LYS A 62 7.22 -9.93 -0.14
N SER A 63 7.71 -10.86 -0.95
CA SER A 63 7.37 -12.29 -0.79
C SER A 63 7.72 -12.86 0.58
N THR A 64 8.73 -12.29 1.25
CA THR A 64 9.19 -12.70 2.58
C THR A 64 8.34 -12.13 3.72
N GLU A 65 7.38 -11.27 3.43
CA GLU A 65 6.52 -10.56 4.40
C GLU A 65 5.05 -11.01 4.28
N VAL A 66 4.77 -12.04 3.48
CA VAL A 66 3.44 -12.64 3.36
C VAL A 66 3.37 -13.90 4.22
N SER A 67 2.33 -14.01 5.04
CA SER A 67 1.98 -15.23 5.77
C SER A 67 0.85 -15.97 5.05
N ILE A 68 0.86 -17.31 5.10
CA ILE A 68 -0.19 -18.18 4.53
C ILE A 68 -0.85 -18.96 5.67
N GLY A 69 -2.17 -19.00 5.68
CA GLY A 69 -2.97 -19.86 6.56
C GLY A 69 -3.77 -20.89 5.75
N LEU A 70 -3.98 -22.07 6.32
CA LEU A 70 -4.91 -23.07 5.76
C LEU A 70 -6.33 -22.76 6.23
N LEU A 71 -7.31 -23.00 5.36
CA LEU A 71 -8.73 -22.90 5.68
C LEU A 71 -9.27 -24.28 6.08
N GLU A 72 -10.26 -24.31 6.96
CA GLU A 72 -11.14 -25.45 7.22
C GLU A 72 -12.53 -25.20 6.63
#